data_AF-A7HJR7-F1
#
_entry.id   AF-A7HJR7-F1
#
_cell.length_a   1.000
_cell.length_b   1.000
_cell.length_c   1.000
_cell.angle_alpha   90.00
_cell.angle_beta   90.00
_cell.angle_gamma   90.00
#
_symmetry.space_group_name_H-M   'P 1'
#
loop_
_entity.id
_entity.type
_entity.pdbx_description
1 polymer ?
#
loop_
_entity_poly.entity_id
_entity_poly.type
_entity_poly.pdbx_seq_one_letter_code
_entity_poly.pdbx_strand_id
1 'polypeptide(L)'
;MFYIELIVSMVILLMIVAIVSMTIPMQREMLNEAIRQEKAQLIAENMFWETIDETALKSLPNNFTKEFTVEVDNQKYRVIIEAEKFDRQK
;
A
#
# COMPACT_ATOMS: atom_id res chain seq x y z
N MET A 1 -22.11 43.04 -19.34
CA MET A 1 -21.30 42.80 -18.12
C MET A 1 -21.77 41.52 -17.43
N PHE A 2 -23.01 41.45 -16.93
CA PHE A 2 -23.60 40.24 -16.31
C PHE A 2 -23.48 38.94 -17.14
N TYR A 3 -23.77 38.99 -18.44
CA TYR A 3 -23.65 37.82 -19.33
C TYR A 3 -22.21 37.28 -19.43
N ILE A 4 -21.20 38.15 -19.41
CA ILE A 4 -19.80 37.74 -19.49
C ILE A 4 -19.38 37.07 -18.18
N GLU A 5 -19.78 37.63 -17.04
CA GLU A 5 -19.53 37.06 -15.71
C GLU A 5 -20.19 35.68 -15.55
N LEU A 6 -21.41 35.53 -16.09
CA LEU A 6 -22.13 34.26 -16.08
C LEU A 6 -21.41 33.21 -16.93
N ILE A 7 -20.95 33.57 -18.14
CA ILE A 7 -20.18 32.66 -19.00
C ILE A 7 -18.85 32.26 -18.34
N VAL A 8 -18.13 33.22 -17.76
CA VAL A 8 -16.87 32.96 -17.05
C VAL A 8 -17.09 31.99 -15.89
N SER A 9 -18.16 32.19 -15.11
CA SER A 9 -18.51 31.31 -13.99
C SER A 9 -18.83 29.88 -14.46
N MET A 10 -19.55 29.74 -15.59
CA MET A 10 -19.82 28.42 -16.18
C MET A 10 -18.55 27.72 -16.65
N VAL A 11 -17.62 28.45 -17.28
CA VAL A 11 -16.34 27.89 -17.73
C VAL A 11 -15.50 27.41 -16.55
N ILE A 12 -15.42 28.19 -15.47
CA ILE A 12 -14.73 27.80 -14.24
C ILE A 12 -15.36 26.54 -13.65
N LEU A 13 -16.70 26.48 -13.58
CA LEU A 13 -17.41 25.32 -13.05
C LEU A 13 -17.15 24.07 -13.88
N LEU A 14 -17.20 24.17 -15.22
CA LEU A 14 -16.88 23.06 -16.12
C LEU A 14 -15.42 22.61 -15.96
N MET A 15 -14.49 23.53 -15.77
CA MET A 15 -13.08 23.21 -15.53
C MET A 15 -12.90 22.43 -14.22
N ILE A 16 -13.56 22.84 -13.13
CA ILE A 16 -13.52 22.11 -11.85
C ILE A 16 -14.10 20.71 -12.02
N VAL A 17 -15.25 20.57 -12.69
CA VAL A 17 -15.87 19.26 -12.93
C VAL A 17 -14.96 18.36 -13.75
N ALA A 18 -14.29 18.88 -14.78
CA ALA A 18 -13.36 18.12 -15.60
C ALA A 18 -12.15 17.63 -14.78
N ILE A 19 -11.57 18.49 -13.92
CA ILE A 19 -10.46 18.12 -13.04
C ILE A 19 -10.89 17.02 -12.06
N VAL A 20 -12.05 17.17 -11.40
CA VAL A 20 -12.56 16.17 -10.46
C VAL A 20 -12.83 14.84 -11.18
N SER A 21 -13.43 14.90 -12.38
CA SER A 21 -13.75 13.70 -13.15
C SER A 21 -12.51 12.92 -13.59
N MET A 22 -11.39 13.60 -13.85
CA MET A 22 -10.11 12.95 -14.18
C MET A 22 -9.39 12.40 -12.95
N THR A 23 -9.52 13.05 -11.80
CA THR A 23 -8.79 12.66 -10.58
C THR A 23 -9.43 11.50 -9.83
N ILE A 24 -10.76 11.36 -9.84
CA ILE A 24 -11.48 10.25 -9.19
C ILE A 24 -11.01 8.85 -9.65
N PRO A 25 -10.94 8.53 -10.96
CA PRO A 25 -10.51 7.19 -11.39
C PRO A 25 -9.06 6.90 -10.96
N MET A 26 -8.18 7.89 -11.06
CA MET A 26 -6.78 7.79 -10.60
C MET A 26 -6.70 7.52 -9.10
N GLN A 27 -7.48 8.23 -8.29
CA GLN A 27 -7.54 7.99 -6.83
C GLN A 27 -8.05 6.59 -6.51
N ARG A 28 -9.04 6.08 -7.26
CA ARG A 28 -9.56 4.73 -7.08
C ARG A 28 -8.53 3.65 -7.43
N GLU A 29 -7.77 3.84 -8.50
CA GLU A 29 -6.68 2.94 -8.87
C GLU A 29 -5.56 2.93 -7.81
N MET A 30 -5.16 4.10 -7.32
CA MET A 30 -4.18 4.21 -6.23
C MET A 30 -4.67 3.52 -4.95
N LEU A 31 -5.95 3.69 -4.59
CA LEU A 31 -6.52 3.01 -3.43
C LEU A 31 -6.52 1.49 -3.60
N ASN A 32 -6.90 0.99 -4.77
CA ASN A 32 -6.88 -0.45 -5.04
C ASN A 32 -5.47 -1.02 -4.99
N GLU A 33 -4.48 -0.28 -5.49
CA GLU A 33 -3.07 -0.66 -5.41
C GLU A 33 -2.58 -0.70 -3.96
N ALA A 34 -2.93 0.32 -3.15
CA ALA A 34 -2.59 0.34 -1.72
C ALA A 34 -3.20 -0.87 -0.98
N ILE A 35 -4.46 -1.22 -1.27
CA ILE A 35 -5.12 -2.40 -0.70
C ILE A 35 -4.41 -3.69 -1.12
N ARG A 36 -3.98 -3.81 -2.38
CA ARG A 36 -3.23 -4.99 -2.83
C ARG A 36 -1.88 -5.12 -2.12
N GLN A 37 -1.17 -4.01 -1.93
CA GLN A 37 0.09 -3.98 -1.19
C GLN A 37 -0.12 -4.39 0.27
N GLU A 38 -1.15 -3.87 0.94
CA GLU A 38 -1.50 -4.25 2.31
C GLU A 38 -1.84 -5.75 2.42
N LYS A 39 -2.62 -6.28 1.48
CA LYS A 39 -2.89 -7.74 1.40
C LYS A 39 -1.60 -8.55 1.22
N ALA A 40 -0.71 -8.11 0.34
CA ALA A 40 0.56 -8.79 0.11
C ALA A 40 1.43 -8.79 1.38
N GLN A 41 1.43 -7.68 2.12
CA GLN A 41 2.13 -7.56 3.40
C GLN A 41 1.56 -8.53 4.44
N LEU A 42 0.24 -8.61 4.60
CA LEU A 42 -0.41 -9.54 5.54
C LEU A 42 -0.09 -11.00 5.21
N ILE A 43 -0.09 -11.37 3.92
CA ILE A 43 0.27 -12.73 3.49
C ILE A 43 1.74 -13.01 3.80
N ALA A 44 2.64 -12.07 3.51
CA ALA A 44 4.07 -12.21 3.83
C ALA A 44 4.30 -12.31 5.34
N GLU A 45 3.56 -11.58 6.15
CA GLU A 45 3.63 -11.66 7.61
C GLU A 45 3.16 -13.03 8.12
N ASN A 46 2.05 -13.56 7.59
CA ASN A 46 1.61 -14.91 7.93
C ASN A 46 2.66 -15.97 7.55
N MET A 47 3.24 -15.86 6.35
CA MET A 47 4.34 -16.74 5.93
C MET A 47 5.56 -16.60 6.83
N PHE A 48 5.87 -15.39 7.30
CA PHE A 48 6.96 -15.14 8.24
C PHE A 48 6.73 -15.89 9.56
N TRP A 49 5.54 -15.77 10.15
CA TRP A 49 5.20 -16.46 11.39
C TRP A 49 5.14 -17.99 11.23
N GLU A 50 4.77 -18.50 10.06
CA GLU A 50 4.85 -19.94 9.76
C GLU A 50 6.28 -20.45 9.59
N THR A 51 7.18 -19.60 9.06
CA THR A 51 8.58 -19.99 8.77
C THR A 51 9.51 -19.80 9.98
N ILE A 52 9.21 -18.83 10.84
CA ILE A 52 10.06 -18.43 11.97
C ILE A 52 9.46 -19.04 13.26
N ASP A 53 9.85 -20.27 13.57
CA ASP A 53 9.54 -20.90 14.87
C ASP A 53 10.60 -20.54 15.94
N GLU A 54 10.40 -20.92 17.21
CA GLU A 54 11.35 -20.64 18.29
C GLU A 54 12.76 -21.22 18.03
N THR A 55 12.86 -22.31 17.26
CA THR A 55 14.15 -22.94 16.94
C THR A 55 14.90 -22.19 15.84
N ALA A 56 14.22 -21.80 14.77
CA ALA A 56 14.74 -20.94 13.71
C ALA A 56 15.11 -19.56 14.25
N LEU A 57 14.28 -19.01 15.16
CA LEU A 57 14.56 -17.73 15.80
C LEU A 57 15.91 -17.76 16.51
N LYS A 58 16.26 -18.81 17.25
CA LYS A 58 17.57 -18.94 17.92
C LYS A 58 18.77 -18.93 16.97
N SER A 59 18.60 -19.47 15.76
CA SER A 59 19.66 -19.56 14.76
C SER A 59 19.96 -18.25 14.02
N LEU A 60 19.01 -17.30 14.04
CA LEU A 60 19.12 -16.05 13.31
C LEU A 60 19.96 -15.00 14.08
N PRO A 61 20.53 -14.00 13.42
CA PRO A 61 21.14 -12.86 14.10
C PRO A 61 20.10 -12.02 14.86
N ASN A 62 20.55 -11.16 15.78
CA ASN A 62 19.65 -10.29 16.55
C ASN A 62 18.82 -9.36 15.67
N ASN A 63 19.40 -8.86 14.58
CA ASN A 63 18.69 -8.15 13.53
C ASN A 63 18.74 -8.99 12.27
N PHE A 64 17.59 -9.28 11.68
CA PHE A 64 17.51 -10.09 10.47
C PHE A 64 16.46 -9.56 9.52
N THR A 65 16.68 -9.84 8.24
CA THR A 65 15.78 -9.45 7.16
C THR A 65 15.33 -10.71 6.43
N LYS A 66 14.03 -10.81 6.14
CA LYS A 66 13.46 -11.88 5.31
C LYS A 66 12.68 -11.28 4.15
N GLU A 67 12.98 -11.78 2.96
CA GLU A 67 12.28 -11.40 1.74
C GLU A 67 11.26 -12.48 1.39
N PHE A 68 10.03 -12.05 1.11
CA PHE A 68 8.94 -12.88 0.61
C PHE A 68 8.46 -12.34 -0.72
N THR A 69 8.26 -13.24 -1.68
CA THR A 69 7.57 -12.92 -2.93
C THR A 69 6.14 -13.42 -2.82
N VAL A 70 5.19 -12.49 -2.83
CA VAL A 70 3.75 -12.79 -2.71
C VAL A 70 3.05 -12.38 -4.00
N GLU A 71 2.13 -13.21 -4.46
CA GLU A 71 1.30 -12.90 -5.62
C GLU A 71 -0.13 -12.57 -5.16
N VAL A 72 -0.62 -11.37 -5.51
CA VAL A 72 -1.98 -10.91 -5.21
C VAL A 72 -2.60 -10.41 -6.51
N ASP A 73 -3.76 -10.96 -6.88
CA ASP A 73 -4.50 -10.56 -8.09
C ASP A 73 -3.62 -10.53 -9.36
N ASN A 74 -2.78 -11.56 -9.55
CA ASN A 74 -1.85 -11.72 -10.70
C ASN A 74 -0.72 -10.67 -10.76
N GLN A 75 -0.49 -9.93 -9.66
CA GLN A 75 0.63 -9.02 -9.48
C GLN A 75 1.58 -9.56 -8.40
N LYS A 76 2.89 -9.46 -8.67
CA LYS A 76 3.93 -9.94 -7.78
C LYS A 76 4.47 -8.80 -6.94
N TYR A 77 4.42 -8.99 -5.64
CA TYR A 77 4.93 -8.07 -4.64
C TYR A 77 6.14 -8.68 -3.93
N ARG A 78 7.20 -7.88 -3.82
CA ARG A 78 8.35 -8.17 -2.97
C ARG A 78 8.13 -7.51 -1.63
N VAL A 79 7.98 -8.30 -0.58
CA VAL A 79 7.84 -7.83 0.80
C VAL A 79 9.12 -8.14 1.55
N ILE A 80 9.71 -7.12 2.18
CA ILE A 80 10.92 -7.23 2.98
C ILE A 80 10.53 -6.99 4.44
N ILE A 81 10.68 -8.00 5.28
CA ILE A 81 10.40 -7.92 6.72
C ILE A 81 11.73 -7.78 7.43
N GLU A 82 11.93 -6.63 8.08
CA GLU A 82 13.06 -6.36 8.97
C GLU A 82 12.59 -6.59 10.41
N ALA A 83 13.28 -7.46 11.13
CA ALA A 83 12.93 -7.85 12.48
C ALA A 83 14.14 -7.77 13.42
N GLU A 84 13.89 -7.31 14.64
CA GLU A 84 14.84 -7.30 15.75
C GLU A 84 14.34 -8.26 16.84
N LYS A 85 15.24 -9.11 17.33
CA LYS A 85 14.96 -9.99 18.46
C LYS A 85 14.87 -9.17 19.73
N PHE A 86 13.74 -9.29 20.42
CA PHE A 86 13.56 -8.69 21.73
C PHE A 86 13.54 -9.78 22.80
N ASP A 87 14.51 -9.77 23.72
CA ASP A 87 14.41 -10.54 24.95
C ASP A 87 13.50 -9.78 25.91
N ARG A 88 12.31 -10.35 26.17
CA ARG A 88 11.41 -9.79 27.18
C ARG A 88 12.08 -9.95 28.55
N GLN A 89 12.43 -8.85 29.20
CA GLN A 89 12.91 -8.89 30.60
C GLN A 89 11.82 -9.57 31.46
N LYS A 90 12.20 -10.65 32.14
CA LYS A 90 11.32 -11.46 33.00
C LYS A 90 10.92 -10.71 34.26
#